data_AF-A0A9E1XDJ9-F1
#
_entry.id   AF-A0A9E1XDJ9-F1
#
_cell.length_a   1.000
_cell.length_b   1.000
_cell.length_c   1.000
_cell.angle_alpha   90.00
_cell.angle_beta   90.00
_cell.angle_gamma   90.00
#
_symmetry.space_group_name_H-M   'P 1'
#
loop_
_entity.id
_entity.type
_entity.pdbx_description
1 polymer ?
#
loop_
_entity_poly.entity_id
_entity_poly.type
_entity_poly.pdbx_seq_one_letter_code
_entity_poly.pdbx_strand_id
1 'polypeptide(L)' 'MSSNYKSLGIRPVINANATLTKLGGSLMPAEVRQAMQDGAQSFVDMHELQQKVGARL' A
#
# COMPACT_ATOMS: atom_id res chain seq x y z
N MET A 1 -20.21 1.26 4.85
CA MET A 1 -19.16 0.36 4.34
C MET A 1 -18.57 -0.42 5.50
N SER A 2 -18.96 -1.68 5.69
CA SER A 2 -18.32 -2.52 6.70
C SER A 2 -16.95 -2.92 6.16
N SER A 3 -15.89 -2.40 6.76
CA SER A 3 -14.49 -2.70 6.43
C SER A 3 -14.30 -4.20 6.14
N ASN A 4 -13.57 -4.55 5.08
CA ASN A 4 -13.29 -5.93 4.64
C ASN A 4 -12.86 -6.88 5.78
N TYR A 5 -12.31 -6.35 6.87
CA TYR A 5 -11.93 -7.14 8.04
C TYR A 5 -13.12 -7.48 8.95
N LYS A 6 -14.16 -6.64 9.01
CA LYS A 6 -15.37 -6.89 9.82
C LYS A 6 -16.18 -8.07 9.29
N SER A 7 -16.28 -8.25 7.97
CA SER A 7 -16.94 -9.42 7.38
C SER A 7 -16.19 -10.73 7.69
N LEU A 8 -14.88 -10.64 7.95
CA LEU A 8 -14.04 -11.75 8.40
C LEU A 8 -14.05 -11.92 9.93
N GLY A 9 -14.83 -11.14 10.68
CA GLY A 9 -14.85 -11.16 12.15
C GLY A 9 -13.59 -10.57 12.81
N ILE A 10 -12.74 -9.90 12.04
CA ILE A 10 -11.47 -9.34 12.51
C ILE A 10 -11.68 -7.91 13.01
N ARG A 11 -11.18 -7.64 14.21
CA ARG A 11 -11.23 -6.32 14.85
C ARG A 11 -9.95 -5.52 14.51
N PRO A 12 -10.06 -4.34 13.88
CA PRO A 12 -8.91 -3.47 13.66
C PRO A 12 -8.28 -2.99 14.97
N VAL A 13 -6.97 -2.71 14.94
CA VAL A 13 -6.19 -2.23 16.09
C VAL A 13 -5.44 -0.94 15.72
N ILE A 14 -5.13 -0.11 16.71
CA ILE A 14 -4.22 1.02 16.56
C ILE A 14 -2.80 0.50 16.78
N ASN A 15 -1.94 0.62 15.77
CA ASN A 15 -0.54 0.26 15.91
C ASN A 15 0.24 1.43 16.55
N ALA A 16 0.52 1.31 17.86
CA ALA A 16 1.37 2.22 18.62
C ALA A 16 2.79 1.66 18.87
N ASN A 17 3.17 0.58 18.18
CA ASN A 17 4.45 -0.13 18.34
C ASN A 17 5.32 0.02 17.08
N ALA A 18 5.27 1.21 16.46
CA ALA A 18 6.02 1.56 15.25
C ALA A 18 5.99 0.45 14.18
N THR A 19 7.15 -0.11 13.81
CA THR A 19 7.33 -1.08 12.71
C THR A 19 7.14 -2.53 13.19
N LEU A 20 6.01 -2.83 13.84
CA LEU A 20 5.70 -4.19 14.30
C LEU A 20 5.15 -5.07 13.16
N THR A 21 5.99 -5.92 12.56
CA THR A 21 5.65 -6.80 11.43
C THR A 21 4.39 -7.66 11.65
N LYS A 22 4.11 -8.08 12.89
CA LYS A 22 2.89 -8.85 13.23
C LYS A 22 1.59 -8.10 12.89
N LEU A 23 1.61 -6.77 12.94
CA LEU A 23 0.47 -5.90 12.59
C LEU A 23 0.58 -5.35 11.15
N GLY A 24 1.62 -5.75 10.41
CA GLY A 24 1.97 -5.19 9.11
C GLY A 24 2.83 -3.93 9.22
N GLY A 25 2.96 -3.23 8.08
CA GLY A 25 3.62 -1.93 8.02
C GLY A 25 2.71 -0.78 8.44
N SER A 26 3.22 0.45 8.33
CA SER A 26 2.44 1.67 8.48
C SER A 26 1.34 1.77 7.41
N LEU A 27 0.26 2.50 7.71
CA LEU A 27 -0.77 2.81 6.73
C LEU A 27 -0.17 3.69 5.62
N MET A 28 -0.38 3.29 4.37
CA MET A 28 0.05 4.09 3.22
C MET A 28 -0.78 5.38 3.13
N PRO A 29 -0.18 6.54 2.79
CA PRO A 29 -0.90 7.77 2.46
C PRO A 29 -1.92 7.57 1.32
N ALA A 30 -2.90 8.46 1.21
CA ALA A 30 -4.00 8.30 0.25
C ALA A 30 -3.51 8.33 -1.20
N GLU A 31 -2.58 9.22 -1.50
CA GLU A 31 -1.91 9.39 -2.79
C GLU A 31 -1.14 8.13 -3.22
N VAL A 32 -0.49 7.44 -2.27
CA VAL A 32 0.22 6.19 -2.55
C VAL A 32 -0.77 5.08 -2.90
N ARG A 33 -1.88 4.97 -2.16
CA ARG A 33 -2.92 3.98 -2.45
C ARG A 33 -3.54 4.20 -3.83
N GLN A 34 -3.80 5.46 -4.20
CA GLN A 34 -4.33 5.80 -5.52
C GLN A 34 -3.35 5.41 -6.63
N ALA A 35 -2.07 5.79 -6.50
CA ALA A 35 -1.04 5.43 -7.48
C ALA A 35 -0.90 3.91 -7.67
N MET A 36 -1.02 3.13 -6.58
CA MET A 36 -1.02 1.67 -6.67
C MET A 36 -2.27 1.12 -7.36
N GLN A 37 -3.45 1.69 -7.11
CA GLN A 37 -4.69 1.31 -7.80
C GLN A 37 -4.64 1.62 -9.30
N ASP A 38 -4.07 2.75 -9.68
CA ASP A 38 -3.90 3.14 -11.08
C ASP A 38 -2.89 2.22 -11.77
N GLY A 39 -1.74 1.97 -11.14
CA GLY A 39 -0.69 1.09 -11.67
C GLY A 39 -1.11 -0.38 -11.80
N ALA A 40 -2.01 -0.88 -10.96
CA ALA A 40 -2.50 -2.25 -11.02
C ALA A 40 -3.31 -2.58 -12.28
N GLN A 41 -3.65 -1.58 -13.10
CA GLN A 41 -4.41 -1.75 -14.34
C GLN A 41 -3.53 -2.09 -15.56
N SER A 42 -2.21 -2.20 -15.38
CA SER A 42 -1.27 -2.46 -16.49
C SER A 42 -0.03 -3.20 -16.02
N PHE A 43 0.57 -3.95 -16.94
CA PHE A 43 1.89 -4.54 -16.75
C PHE A 43 2.94 -3.65 -17.41
N VAL A 44 4.08 -3.45 -16.73
CA VAL A 44 5.19 -2.64 -17.24
C VAL A 44 6.53 -3.35 -16.98
N ASP A 45 7.56 -2.99 -17.75
CA ASP A 45 8.93 -3.36 -17.41
C ASP A 45 9.36 -2.57 -16.16
N MET A 46 9.61 -3.30 -15.07
CA MET A 46 9.98 -2.70 -13.78
C MET A 46 11.37 -2.05 -13.82
N HIS A 47 12.28 -2.53 -14.68
CA HIS A 47 13.59 -1.92 -14.84
C HIS A 47 13.46 -0.57 -15.55
N GLU A 48 12.67 -0.49 -16.62
CA GLU A 48 12.39 0.77 -17.32
C GLU A 48 11.70 1.79 -16.39
N LEU A 49 10.72 1.34 -15.61
CA LEU A 49 10.03 2.18 -14.63
C LEU A 49 11.03 2.78 -13.62
N GLN A 50 11.89 1.95 -13.03
CA GLN A 50 12.87 2.41 -12.04
C GLN A 50 13.89 3.39 -12.65
N GLN A 51 14.37 3.15 -13.87
CA GLN A 51 15.27 4.07 -14.57
C GLN A 51 14.61 5.43 -14.81
N LYS A 52 13.38 5.46 -15.34
CA LYS A 52 12.66 6.71 -15.64
C LYS A 52 12.31 7.51 -14.38
N VAL A 53 11.89 6.83 -13.31
CA VAL A 53 11.64 7.48 -12.03
C VAL A 53 12.94 8.02 -11.43
N GLY A 54 14.02 7.23 -11.46
CA GLY A 54 15.33 7.66 -10.97
C GLY A 54 15.87 8.90 -11.68
N ALA A 55 15.64 9.03 -13.00
CA ALA A 55 16.04 10.21 -13.76
C ALA A 55 15.17 11.47 -13.50
N ARG A 56 14.00 11.30 -12.87
CA ARG A 56 13.06 12.39 -12.54
C ARG A 56 13.31 12.98 -11.14
N LEU A 57 13.92 12.21 -10.24
CA LEU A 57 14.23 12.60 -8.86
C LEU A 57 15.52 13.42 -8.80
#